data_AF-A0A6G8S7B2-F1
#
_entry.id   AF-A0A6G8S7B2-F1
#
_cell.length_a   1.000
_cell.length_b   1.000
_cell.length_c   1.000
_cell.angle_alpha   90.00
_cell.angle_beta   90.00
_cell.angle_gamma   90.00
#
_symmetry.space_group_name_H-M   'P 1'
#
loop_
_entity.id
_entity.type
_entity.pdbx_description
1 polymer ?
#
loop_
_entity_poly.entity_id
_entity_poly.type
_entity_poly.pdbx_seq_one_letter_code
_entity_poly.pdbx_strand_id
1 'polypeptide(L)'
;MPFTRSKLVMMSALTASLMLSACGQSDNAKKDDGTLTATAPATGQASNITERNAQQRLIQTLEKNFKTANINAKVIEVKPTEVPNIVWVNLEGMSPIYATADGKYLIQGDLLRLGDKTIHNVGENLQAANNKKLLSSLKVEDLIVYPAKGKAKHVVYVFTDVSCPYCHKLHEHMGEINAAGIEVRYIAWPRGDQFMPTMESVWCSEDRKTAFDQAISGAPLAPASCQNPVKDQYALGQSMGVNGTPAIYSQDGIYLGGYMTAEEISKRLNN
;
A
#
# COMPACT_ATOMS: atom_id res chain seq x y z
N MET A 1 50.28 -6.30 9.95
CA MET A 1 51.03 -6.62 8.72
C MET A 1 50.50 -5.76 7.58
N PRO A 2 51.14 -4.64 7.22
CA PRO A 2 50.80 -3.87 6.04
C PRO A 2 51.77 -4.19 4.89
N PHE A 3 51.25 -4.58 3.73
CA PHE A 3 52.05 -4.75 2.51
C PHE A 3 52.06 -3.45 1.69
N THR A 4 53.19 -2.74 1.81
CA THR A 4 54.02 -2.09 0.76
C THR A 4 53.40 -1.46 -0.51
N ARG A 5 53.59 -0.13 -0.65
CA ARG A 5 54.43 0.61 -1.66
C ARG A 5 54.76 -0.12 -2.99
N SER A 6 54.87 0.45 -4.19
CA SER A 6 55.10 1.83 -4.70
C SER A 6 54.99 1.87 -6.25
N LYS A 7 54.93 3.10 -6.77
CA LYS A 7 54.85 3.68 -8.14
C LYS A 7 55.81 3.17 -9.23
N LEU A 8 55.39 3.22 -10.52
CA LEU A 8 55.94 4.01 -11.66
C LEU A 8 55.19 3.66 -12.98
N VAL A 9 54.46 4.58 -13.63
CA VAL A 9 54.79 5.35 -14.85
C VAL A 9 55.32 4.54 -16.06
N MET A 10 54.53 4.45 -17.13
CA MET A 10 55.02 4.71 -18.49
C MET A 10 53.90 5.13 -19.45
N MET A 11 54.25 6.08 -20.29
CA MET A 11 53.44 6.92 -21.17
C MET A 11 53.68 6.45 -22.61
N SER A 12 52.65 6.31 -23.43
CA SER A 12 52.79 6.17 -24.89
C SER A 12 51.52 6.65 -25.59
N ALA A 13 51.62 7.82 -26.18
CA ALA A 13 50.67 8.36 -27.14
C ALA A 13 51.14 8.01 -28.56
N LEU A 14 50.24 7.56 -29.43
CA LEU A 14 50.45 7.57 -30.89
C LEU A 14 49.14 7.93 -31.61
N THR A 15 49.08 9.21 -31.97
CA THR A 15 48.71 9.84 -33.25
C THR A 15 47.67 9.22 -34.19
N ALA A 16 46.84 10.16 -34.67
CA ALA A 16 45.79 10.10 -35.68
C ALA A 16 46.25 9.89 -37.14
N SER A 17 45.30 9.49 -38.00
CA SER A 17 45.26 9.93 -39.40
C SER A 17 43.83 9.93 -39.94
N LEU A 18 43.56 10.98 -40.71
CA LEU A 18 42.29 11.47 -41.28
C LEU A 18 41.92 10.83 -42.63
N MET A 19 40.60 10.79 -42.88
CA MET A 19 39.85 11.09 -44.12
C MET A 19 40.00 10.24 -45.39
N LEU A 20 38.86 9.80 -45.93
CA LEU A 20 38.46 10.12 -47.31
C LEU A 20 36.94 9.96 -47.49
N SER A 21 36.35 11.00 -48.07
CA SER A 21 34.96 11.15 -48.47
C SER A 21 34.74 10.49 -49.84
N ALA A 22 33.59 9.85 -50.05
CA ALA A 22 33.07 9.56 -51.38
C ALA A 22 31.54 9.73 -51.39
N CYS A 23 31.09 10.67 -52.22
CA CYS A 23 29.69 10.91 -52.56
C CYS A 23 29.18 9.79 -53.49
N GLY A 24 27.92 9.38 -53.29
CA GLY A 24 27.20 8.52 -54.22
C GLY A 24 25.70 8.80 -54.11
N GLN A 25 25.17 9.52 -55.09
CA GLN A 25 23.77 9.89 -55.22
C GLN A 25 23.03 8.86 -56.07
N SER A 26 21.93 8.33 -55.55
CA SER A 26 20.87 7.73 -56.37
C SER A 26 19.55 7.80 -55.62
N ASP A 27 18.64 8.62 -56.15
CA ASP A 27 17.24 8.71 -55.76
C ASP A 27 16.52 7.37 -55.97
N ASN A 28 15.68 6.98 -55.01
CA ASN A 28 14.31 6.50 -55.30
C ASN A 28 13.47 6.33 -54.02
N ALA A 29 12.53 7.25 -53.87
CA ALA A 29 11.17 7.10 -53.35
C ALA A 29 10.87 6.05 -52.26
N LYS A 30 10.54 6.54 -51.06
CA LYS A 30 9.36 6.07 -50.33
C LYS A 30 8.81 7.16 -49.41
N LYS A 31 7.54 7.49 -49.62
CA LYS A 31 6.69 8.30 -48.74
C LYS A 31 6.62 7.64 -47.35
N ASP A 32 6.92 8.41 -46.31
CA ASP A 32 6.26 8.27 -45.02
C ASP A 32 6.32 9.65 -44.32
N ASP A 33 5.20 10.37 -44.35
CA ASP A 33 5.05 11.66 -43.67
C ASP A 33 4.75 11.36 -42.19
N GLY A 34 5.83 11.15 -41.43
CA GLY A 34 5.82 10.91 -39.99
C GLY A 34 6.06 12.17 -39.17
N THR A 35 5.55 13.33 -39.59
CA THR A 35 5.74 14.58 -38.86
C THR A 35 4.58 14.85 -37.89
N LEU A 36 4.55 14.14 -36.76
CA LEU A 36 3.78 14.56 -35.59
C LEU A 36 4.74 15.14 -34.55
N THR A 37 4.78 16.47 -34.56
CA THR A 37 5.41 17.34 -33.57
C THR A 37 4.93 17.01 -32.15
N ALA A 38 5.87 16.61 -31.30
CA ALA A 38 5.64 16.47 -29.87
C ALA A 38 5.34 17.84 -29.24
N THR A 39 4.19 17.95 -28.58
CA THR A 39 3.90 19.03 -27.64
C THR A 39 3.43 18.41 -26.32
N ALA A 40 4.14 18.77 -25.25
CA ALA A 40 3.97 18.60 -23.79
C ALA A 40 2.79 17.79 -23.18
N PRO A 41 3.01 17.19 -21.99
CA PRO A 41 2.15 16.15 -21.41
C PRO A 41 0.89 16.71 -20.72
N ALA A 42 -0.26 16.12 -21.05
CA ALA A 42 -1.45 16.18 -20.21
C ALA A 42 -1.37 15.10 -19.12
N THR A 43 -1.49 15.56 -17.88
CA THR A 43 -1.74 14.76 -16.68
C THR A 43 -2.91 13.80 -16.88
N GLY A 44 -2.69 12.51 -16.61
CA GLY A 44 -3.73 11.47 -16.61
C GLY A 44 -3.78 10.57 -17.86
N GLN A 45 -2.64 10.16 -18.42
CA GLN A 45 -2.61 9.31 -19.60
C GLN A 45 -3.34 7.97 -19.39
N ALA A 46 -4.45 7.81 -20.12
CA ALA A 46 -5.00 6.49 -20.41
C ALA A 46 -3.89 5.64 -21.06
N SER A 47 -3.57 4.50 -20.45
CA SER A 47 -2.57 3.57 -20.97
C SER A 47 -2.87 3.22 -22.43
N ASN A 48 -1.82 3.19 -23.26
CA ASN A 48 -1.97 2.86 -24.67
C ASN A 48 -2.50 1.42 -24.83
N ILE A 49 -3.10 1.08 -25.97
CA ILE A 49 -3.72 -0.23 -26.19
C ILE A 49 -2.71 -1.37 -25.97
N THR A 50 -1.45 -1.15 -26.33
CA THR A 50 -0.36 -2.12 -26.17
C THR A 50 -0.08 -2.43 -24.69
N GLU A 51 -0.03 -1.41 -23.83
CA GLU A 51 0.15 -1.54 -22.38
C GLU A 51 -1.02 -2.26 -21.72
N ARG A 52 -2.26 -1.90 -22.08
CA ARG A 52 -3.46 -2.58 -21.59
C ARG A 52 -3.46 -4.05 -21.98
N ASN A 53 -3.10 -4.36 -23.22
CA ASN A 53 -2.98 -5.75 -23.68
C ASN A 53 -1.87 -6.51 -22.93
N ALA A 54 -0.76 -5.86 -22.59
CA ALA A 54 0.32 -6.46 -21.81
C ALA A 54 -0.12 -6.77 -20.37
N GLN A 55 -0.79 -5.83 -19.69
CA GLN A 55 -1.35 -6.05 -18.36
C GLN A 55 -2.36 -7.20 -18.35
N GLN A 56 -3.28 -7.26 -19.33
CA GLN A 56 -4.27 -8.33 -19.42
C GLN A 56 -3.62 -9.71 -19.64
N ARG A 57 -2.58 -9.80 -20.49
CA ARG A 57 -1.81 -11.04 -20.66
C ARG A 57 -1.13 -11.47 -19.36
N LEU A 58 -0.58 -10.51 -18.60
CA LEU A 58 0.07 -10.79 -17.32
C LEU A 58 -0.95 -11.28 -16.28
N ILE A 59 -2.11 -10.63 -16.16
CA ILE A 59 -3.21 -11.06 -15.31
C ILE A 59 -3.60 -12.52 -15.61
N GLN A 60 -3.86 -12.84 -16.88
CA GLN A 60 -4.20 -14.20 -17.30
C GLN A 60 -3.09 -15.22 -16.99
N THR A 61 -1.83 -14.81 -17.14
CA THR A 61 -0.67 -15.67 -16.83
C THR A 61 -0.57 -15.94 -15.34
N LEU A 62 -0.72 -14.91 -14.50
CA LEU A 62 -0.71 -15.04 -13.04
C LEU A 62 -1.86 -15.94 -12.57
N GLU A 63 -3.09 -15.70 -13.01
CA GLU A 63 -4.24 -16.51 -12.62
C GLU A 63 -4.11 -17.97 -13.06
N LYS A 64 -3.57 -18.21 -14.26
CA LYS A 64 -3.24 -19.58 -14.73
C LYS A 64 -2.20 -20.23 -13.82
N ASN A 65 -1.14 -19.51 -13.45
CA ASN A 65 -0.07 -20.02 -12.61
C ASN A 65 -0.57 -20.29 -11.18
N PHE A 66 -1.39 -19.40 -10.61
CA PHE A 66 -2.05 -19.60 -9.32
C PHE A 66 -2.91 -20.86 -9.34
N LYS A 67 -3.77 -21.02 -10.35
CA LYS A 67 -4.60 -22.22 -10.49
C LYS A 67 -3.76 -23.50 -10.61
N THR A 68 -2.67 -23.45 -11.38
CA THR A 68 -1.75 -24.59 -11.55
C THR A 68 -1.05 -24.95 -10.23
N ALA A 69 -0.73 -23.95 -9.40
CA ALA A 69 -0.15 -24.12 -8.07
C ALA A 69 -1.19 -24.41 -6.97
N ASN A 70 -2.47 -24.61 -7.33
CA ASN A 70 -3.57 -24.81 -6.39
C ASN A 70 -3.75 -23.64 -5.40
N ILE A 71 -3.47 -22.41 -5.85
CA ILE A 71 -3.67 -21.17 -5.11
C ILE A 71 -4.96 -20.52 -5.64
N ASN A 72 -5.94 -20.28 -4.77
CA ASN A 72 -7.15 -19.55 -5.11
C ASN A 72 -6.91 -18.05 -4.93
N ALA A 73 -6.34 -17.41 -5.96
CA ALA A 73 -6.10 -15.97 -5.99
C ALA A 73 -6.60 -15.38 -7.30
N LYS A 74 -7.34 -14.28 -7.21
CA LYS A 74 -7.87 -13.51 -8.34
C LYS A 74 -7.16 -12.18 -8.41
N VAL A 75 -6.70 -11.79 -9.60
CA VAL A 75 -5.97 -10.54 -9.79
C VAL A 75 -6.96 -9.41 -10.07
N ILE A 76 -6.96 -8.38 -9.23
CA ILE A 76 -7.81 -7.20 -9.40
C ILE A 76 -7.14 -6.21 -10.35
N GLU A 77 -5.86 -5.93 -10.12
CA GLU A 77 -5.13 -4.89 -10.83
C GLU A 77 -3.63 -5.22 -10.84
N VAL A 78 -2.95 -4.83 -11.91
CA VAL A 78 -1.49 -4.86 -12.00
C VAL A 78 -0.99 -3.47 -12.36
N LYS A 79 -0.02 -2.96 -11.60
CA LYS A 79 0.62 -1.66 -11.85
C LYS A 79 2.13 -1.82 -11.97
N PRO A 80 2.79 -1.06 -12.87
CA PRO A 80 4.25 -1.07 -12.95
C PRO A 80 4.87 -0.50 -11.66
N THR A 81 6.08 -0.93 -11.34
CA THR A 81 6.92 -0.30 -10.31
C THR A 81 8.10 0.41 -10.97
N GLU A 82 8.85 1.20 -10.19
CA GLU A 82 10.11 1.79 -10.68
C GLU A 82 11.23 0.75 -10.87
N VAL A 83 11.07 -0.46 -10.32
CA VAL A 83 12.03 -1.55 -10.47
C VAL A 83 11.75 -2.28 -11.79
N PRO A 84 12.73 -2.36 -12.72
CA PRO A 84 12.54 -3.04 -14.00
C PRO A 84 12.08 -4.48 -13.82
N ASN A 85 11.14 -4.91 -14.66
CA ASN A 85 10.57 -6.26 -14.66
C ASN A 85 9.81 -6.64 -13.37
N ILE A 86 9.56 -5.73 -12.44
CA ILE A 86 8.75 -5.96 -11.25
C ILE A 86 7.46 -5.13 -11.33
N VAL A 87 6.34 -5.80 -11.13
CA VAL A 87 5.01 -5.18 -11.06
C VAL A 87 4.43 -5.35 -9.67
N TRP A 88 3.58 -4.41 -9.27
CA TRP A 88 2.72 -4.52 -8.09
C TRP A 88 1.39 -5.13 -8.52
N VAL A 89 0.91 -6.13 -7.77
CA VAL A 89 -0.27 -6.94 -8.09
C VAL A 89 -1.24 -6.87 -6.93
N ASN A 90 -2.42 -6.31 -7.19
CA ASN A 90 -3.54 -6.31 -6.26
C ASN A 90 -4.35 -7.59 -6.42
N LEU A 91 -4.66 -8.24 -5.30
CA LEU A 91 -5.37 -9.50 -5.25
C LEU A 91 -6.69 -9.34 -4.50
N GLU A 92 -7.72 -10.08 -4.89
CA GLU A 92 -9.00 -10.08 -4.19
C GLU A 92 -8.88 -10.76 -2.82
N GLY A 93 -9.26 -10.06 -1.75
CA GLY A 93 -9.27 -10.61 -0.39
C GLY A 93 -7.89 -10.86 0.22
N MET A 94 -6.81 -10.38 -0.40
CA MET A 94 -5.45 -10.65 0.03
C MET A 94 -4.60 -9.39 -0.01
N SER A 95 -3.50 -9.39 0.77
CA SER A 95 -2.49 -8.34 0.65
C SER A 95 -1.93 -8.29 -0.77
N PRO A 96 -1.69 -7.10 -1.32
CA PRO A 96 -0.97 -6.96 -2.57
C PRO A 96 0.45 -7.54 -2.48
N ILE A 97 0.93 -8.02 -3.62
CA ILE A 97 2.23 -8.66 -3.77
C ILE A 97 2.98 -8.02 -4.95
N TYR A 98 4.25 -8.37 -5.10
CA TYR A 98 4.99 -8.09 -6.32
C TYR A 98 5.15 -9.35 -7.16
N ALA A 99 5.29 -9.18 -8.47
CA ALA A 99 5.56 -10.28 -9.38
C ALA A 99 6.53 -9.84 -10.48
N THR A 100 7.23 -10.80 -11.08
CA THR A 100 7.95 -10.54 -12.34
C THR A 100 6.97 -10.24 -13.47
N ALA A 101 7.35 -9.42 -14.45
CA ALA A 101 6.46 -9.05 -15.55
C ALA A 101 6.12 -10.23 -16.49
N ASP A 102 6.80 -11.37 -16.35
CA ASP A 102 6.47 -12.64 -17.00
C ASP A 102 5.56 -13.56 -16.15
N GLY A 103 5.18 -13.13 -14.94
CA GLY A 103 4.24 -13.82 -14.06
C GLY A 103 4.76 -15.12 -13.43
N LYS A 104 6.07 -15.40 -13.50
CA LYS A 104 6.65 -16.66 -13.01
C LYS A 104 7.07 -16.64 -11.54
N TYR A 105 7.47 -15.47 -11.03
CA TYR A 105 7.95 -15.31 -9.66
C TYR A 105 7.09 -14.31 -8.93
N LEU A 106 6.82 -14.60 -7.65
CA LEU A 106 6.13 -13.71 -6.73
C LEU A 106 7.12 -13.28 -5.64
N ILE A 107 6.95 -12.06 -5.16
CA ILE A 107 7.70 -11.51 -4.04
C ILE A 107 6.67 -10.95 -3.06
N GLN A 108 6.71 -11.43 -1.82
CA GLN A 108 5.83 -10.98 -0.75
C GLN A 108 6.63 -10.10 0.22
N GLY A 109 6.02 -9.00 0.66
CA GLY A 109 6.64 -8.02 1.56
C GLY A 109 6.89 -6.70 0.86
N ASP A 110 7.68 -5.84 1.48
CA ASP A 110 7.97 -4.51 0.96
C ASP A 110 9.11 -4.51 -0.06
N LEU A 111 8.96 -3.69 -1.10
CA LEU A 111 10.03 -3.37 -2.04
C LEU A 111 10.62 -2.03 -1.63
N LEU A 112 11.86 -2.04 -1.13
CA LEU A 112 12.50 -0.86 -0.55
C LEU A 112 13.59 -0.34 -1.49
N ARG A 113 13.49 0.92 -1.90
CA ARG A 113 14.54 1.62 -2.65
C ARG A 113 15.50 2.31 -1.67
N LEU A 114 16.79 2.06 -1.91
CA LEU A 114 17.91 2.76 -1.29
C LEU A 114 18.46 3.82 -2.26
N GLY A 115 19.17 4.83 -1.75
CA GLY A 115 19.82 5.86 -2.58
C GLY A 115 19.74 7.27 -2.01
N ASP A 116 18.83 7.48 -1.05
CA ASP A 116 18.63 8.75 -0.35
C ASP A 116 19.02 8.62 1.13
N LYS A 117 18.84 9.70 1.91
CA LYS A 117 19.02 9.68 3.38
C LYS A 117 17.93 8.86 4.10
N THR A 118 16.87 8.46 3.38
CA THR A 118 15.72 7.72 3.88
C THR A 118 15.45 6.52 2.98
N ILE A 119 14.89 5.45 3.55
CA ILE A 119 14.41 4.30 2.79
C ILE A 119 13.04 4.66 2.20
N HIS A 120 12.80 4.32 0.93
CA HIS A 120 11.53 4.55 0.26
C HIS A 120 10.84 3.22 -0.06
N ASN A 121 9.59 3.05 0.35
CA ASN A 121 8.80 1.89 -0.06
C ASN A 121 8.18 2.16 -1.43
N VAL A 122 8.59 1.37 -2.42
CA VAL A 122 8.21 1.53 -3.83
C VAL A 122 6.70 1.37 -4.05
N GLY A 123 6.05 0.52 -3.26
CA GLY A 123 4.61 0.27 -3.38
C GLY A 123 3.74 1.17 -2.50
N GLU A 124 4.31 2.02 -1.66
CA GLU A 124 3.54 2.78 -0.65
C GLU A 124 2.42 3.61 -1.27
N ASN A 125 2.72 4.37 -2.32
CA ASN A 125 1.70 5.19 -3.00
C ASN A 125 0.66 4.35 -3.74
N LEU A 126 1.05 3.20 -4.29
CA LEU A 126 0.14 2.27 -4.96
C LEU A 126 -0.82 1.65 -3.93
N GLN A 127 -0.27 1.21 -2.80
CA GLN A 127 -1.02 0.67 -1.68
C GLN A 127 -1.93 1.72 -1.06
N ALA A 128 -1.45 2.94 -0.84
CA ALA A 128 -2.23 4.03 -0.27
C ALA A 128 -3.43 4.39 -1.16
N ALA A 129 -3.24 4.45 -2.48
CA ALA A 129 -4.34 4.68 -3.42
C ALA A 129 -5.39 3.56 -3.38
N ASN A 130 -4.96 2.30 -3.29
CA ASN A 130 -5.85 1.15 -3.12
C ASN A 130 -6.61 1.21 -1.78
N ASN A 131 -5.88 1.44 -0.68
CA ASN A 131 -6.42 1.58 0.66
C ASN A 131 -7.43 2.71 0.75
N LYS A 132 -7.16 3.87 0.13
CA LYS A 132 -8.10 5.01 0.08
C LYS A 132 -9.43 4.62 -0.54
N LYS A 133 -9.39 3.87 -1.66
CA LYS A 133 -10.60 3.35 -2.32
C LYS A 133 -11.37 2.40 -1.39
N LEU A 134 -10.66 1.47 -0.74
CA LEU A 134 -11.25 0.52 0.21
C LEU A 134 -11.88 1.23 1.42
N LEU A 135 -11.17 2.17 2.04
CA LEU A 135 -11.66 2.96 3.17
C LEU A 135 -12.86 3.85 2.78
N SER A 136 -12.87 4.40 1.55
CA SER A 136 -14.00 5.23 1.07
C SER A 136 -15.31 4.44 0.88
N SER A 137 -15.23 3.10 0.84
CA SER A 137 -16.42 2.24 0.78
C SER A 137 -17.06 1.98 2.15
N LEU A 138 -16.37 2.33 3.24
CA LEU A 138 -16.89 2.17 4.59
C LEU A 138 -17.97 3.19 4.89
N LYS A 139 -19.04 2.71 5.52
CA LYS A 139 -20.10 3.53 6.09
C LYS A 139 -19.70 3.96 7.49
N VAL A 140 -19.87 5.24 7.82
CA VAL A 140 -19.44 5.77 9.13
C VAL A 140 -20.25 5.15 10.26
N GLU A 141 -21.52 4.83 10.02
CA GLU A 141 -22.41 4.15 10.96
C GLU A 141 -22.00 2.72 11.31
N ASP A 142 -21.13 2.10 10.49
CA ASP A 142 -20.55 0.78 10.76
C ASP A 142 -19.25 0.86 11.58
N LEU A 143 -18.76 2.06 11.88
CA LEU A 143 -17.51 2.30 12.61
C LEU A 143 -17.79 2.73 14.05
N ILE A 144 -16.78 2.61 14.91
CA ILE A 144 -16.80 3.24 16.24
C ILE A 144 -15.95 4.51 16.15
N VAL A 145 -16.60 5.66 16.28
CA VAL A 145 -15.98 6.97 16.07
C VAL A 145 -15.68 7.65 17.41
N TYR A 146 -14.41 8.00 17.61
CA TYR A 146 -13.94 8.86 18.70
C TYR A 146 -13.59 10.23 18.11
N PRO A 147 -14.48 11.23 18.27
CA PRO A 147 -14.33 12.52 17.63
C PRO A 147 -13.15 13.30 18.20
N ALA A 148 -12.52 14.12 17.36
CA ALA A 148 -11.57 15.13 17.81
C ALA A 148 -12.23 16.10 18.81
N LYS A 149 -11.44 16.70 19.70
CA LYS A 149 -11.90 17.82 20.53
C LYS A 149 -11.99 19.07 19.64
N GLY A 150 -13.22 19.52 19.37
CA GLY A 150 -13.49 20.63 18.45
C GLY A 150 -13.53 20.17 16.99
N LYS A 151 -13.14 21.04 16.05
CA LYS A 151 -13.10 20.69 14.63
C LYS A 151 -11.95 19.71 14.36
N ALA A 152 -12.26 18.56 13.75
CA ALA A 152 -11.25 17.60 13.33
C ALA A 152 -10.27 18.23 12.33
N LYS A 153 -8.97 18.13 12.64
CA LYS A 153 -7.86 18.49 11.74
C LYS A 153 -7.51 17.31 10.84
N HIS A 154 -7.59 16.09 11.39
CA HIS A 154 -7.32 14.85 10.68
C HIS A 154 -8.31 13.77 11.08
N VAL A 155 -8.52 12.81 10.17
CA VAL A 155 -9.26 11.57 10.40
C VAL A 155 -8.30 10.40 10.16
N VAL A 156 -8.26 9.46 11.10
CA VAL A 156 -7.54 8.20 10.96
C VAL A 156 -8.48 7.01 11.08
N TYR A 157 -8.22 5.99 10.28
CA TYR A 157 -8.86 4.69 10.36
C TYR A 157 -7.94 3.72 11.08
N VAL A 158 -8.46 3.01 12.07
CA VAL A 158 -7.64 2.12 12.90
C VAL A 158 -8.28 0.75 12.94
N PHE A 159 -7.62 -0.24 12.35
CA PHE A 159 -7.99 -1.64 12.55
C PHE A 159 -7.56 -2.06 13.96
N THR A 160 -8.53 -2.50 14.77
CA THR A 160 -8.35 -2.73 16.20
C THR A 160 -8.94 -4.06 16.66
N ASP A 161 -8.45 -4.56 17.79
CA ASP A 161 -8.87 -5.79 18.44
C ASP A 161 -8.89 -5.59 19.95
N VAL A 162 -10.02 -5.88 20.60
CA VAL A 162 -10.17 -5.77 22.07
C VAL A 162 -9.28 -6.70 22.86
N SER A 163 -8.68 -7.71 22.22
CA SER A 163 -7.72 -8.62 22.85
C SER A 163 -6.25 -8.18 22.68
N CYS A 164 -5.97 -7.12 21.92
CA CYS A 164 -4.62 -6.72 21.54
C CYS A 164 -4.00 -5.71 22.52
N PRO A 165 -2.93 -6.06 23.27
CA PRO A 165 -2.30 -5.18 24.27
C PRO A 165 -2.00 -3.75 23.79
N TYR A 166 -1.55 -3.61 22.55
CA TYR A 166 -1.25 -2.31 21.96
C TYR A 166 -2.50 -1.52 21.53
N CYS A 167 -3.62 -2.19 21.27
CA CYS A 167 -4.92 -1.53 21.06
C CYS A 167 -5.44 -0.96 22.38
N HIS A 168 -5.26 -1.67 23.51
CA HIS A 168 -5.56 -1.13 24.85
C HIS A 168 -4.77 0.17 25.07
N LYS A 169 -3.46 0.11 24.86
CA LYS A 169 -2.57 1.28 25.04
C LYS A 169 -2.92 2.45 24.13
N LEU A 170 -3.28 2.19 22.86
CA LEU A 170 -3.73 3.25 21.95
C LEU A 170 -5.04 3.89 22.45
N HIS A 171 -5.96 3.07 22.94
CA HIS A 171 -7.24 3.53 23.44
C HIS A 171 -7.14 4.30 24.77
N GLU A 172 -6.22 3.92 25.66
CA GLU A 172 -5.88 4.71 26.86
C GLU A 172 -5.45 6.14 26.52
N HIS A 173 -4.74 6.32 25.39
CA HIS A 173 -4.30 7.63 24.90
C HIS A 173 -5.34 8.35 24.02
N MET A 174 -6.57 7.84 23.89
CA MET A 174 -7.59 8.41 23.02
C MET A 174 -7.87 9.89 23.34
N GLY A 175 -7.87 10.25 24.63
CA GLY A 175 -8.07 11.63 25.07
C GLY A 175 -7.01 12.61 24.55
N GLU A 176 -5.74 12.16 24.45
CA GLU A 176 -4.62 12.95 23.90
C GLU A 176 -4.70 13.05 22.38
N ILE A 177 -5.02 11.93 21.71
CA ILE A 177 -5.20 11.86 20.26
C ILE A 177 -6.33 12.82 19.83
N ASN A 178 -7.48 12.77 20.51
CA ASN A 178 -8.59 13.66 20.22
C ASN A 178 -8.27 15.12 20.56
N ALA A 179 -7.50 15.39 21.64
CA ALA A 179 -7.05 16.74 21.97
C ALA A 179 -6.09 17.33 20.94
N ALA A 180 -5.31 16.50 20.24
CA ALA A 180 -4.47 16.92 19.13
C ALA A 180 -5.27 17.32 17.86
N GLY A 181 -6.59 17.12 17.87
CA GLY A 181 -7.48 17.40 16.75
C GLY A 181 -7.67 16.22 15.80
N ILE A 182 -7.39 14.99 16.25
CA ILE A 182 -7.48 13.77 15.45
C ILE A 182 -8.76 13.01 15.82
N GLU A 183 -9.59 12.75 14.81
CA GLU A 183 -10.72 11.82 14.92
C GLU A 183 -10.24 10.40 14.61
N VAL A 184 -10.57 9.45 15.49
CA VAL A 184 -10.23 8.03 15.30
C VAL A 184 -11.49 7.25 14.94
N ARG A 185 -11.42 6.48 13.86
CA ARG A 185 -12.50 5.59 13.42
C ARG A 185 -12.02 4.14 13.51
N TYR A 186 -12.54 3.39 14.47
CA TYR A 186 -12.20 1.99 14.62
C TYR A 186 -12.93 1.10 13.62
N ILE A 187 -12.17 0.15 13.08
CA ILE A 187 -12.61 -0.93 12.21
C ILE A 187 -12.26 -2.24 12.93
N ALA A 188 -13.19 -3.18 13.02
CA ALA A 188 -12.95 -4.44 13.68
C ALA A 188 -11.93 -5.29 12.92
N TRP A 189 -10.90 -5.77 13.61
CA TRP A 189 -9.93 -6.72 13.10
C TRP A 189 -9.51 -7.72 14.19
N PRO A 190 -10.38 -8.67 14.55
CA PRO A 190 -10.01 -9.70 15.53
C PRO A 190 -8.84 -10.52 14.99
N ARG A 191 -7.74 -10.59 15.75
CA ARG A 191 -6.50 -11.26 15.30
C ARG A 191 -6.61 -12.79 15.23
N GLY A 192 -7.75 -13.34 15.63
CA GLY A 192 -8.05 -14.76 15.56
C GLY A 192 -9.54 -15.00 15.76
N ASP A 193 -10.03 -16.14 15.24
CA ASP A 193 -11.45 -16.52 15.23
C ASP A 193 -12.05 -16.54 16.65
N GLN A 194 -11.26 -16.87 17.66
CA GLN A 194 -11.69 -16.87 19.06
C GLN A 194 -12.09 -15.47 19.58
N PHE A 195 -11.63 -14.40 18.93
CA PHE A 195 -11.94 -13.02 19.33
C PHE A 195 -13.11 -12.42 18.53
N MET A 196 -13.52 -13.07 17.43
CA MET A 196 -14.68 -12.65 16.63
C MET A 196 -15.95 -12.45 17.47
N PRO A 197 -16.38 -13.39 18.35
CA PRO A 197 -17.63 -13.21 19.10
C PRO A 197 -17.64 -11.99 20.02
N THR A 198 -16.48 -11.61 20.57
CA THR A 198 -16.38 -10.42 21.43
C THR A 198 -16.51 -9.16 20.59
N MET A 199 -15.83 -9.09 19.44
CA MET A 199 -15.94 -7.97 18.51
C MET A 199 -17.36 -7.84 17.94
N GLU A 200 -18.01 -8.95 17.60
CA GLU A 200 -19.42 -8.98 17.17
C GLU A 200 -20.35 -8.47 18.27
N SER A 201 -20.13 -8.88 19.53
CA SER A 201 -20.93 -8.41 20.67
C SER A 201 -20.80 -6.89 20.88
N VAL A 202 -19.59 -6.35 20.73
CA VAL A 202 -19.37 -4.88 20.75
C VAL A 202 -20.18 -4.20 19.64
N TRP A 203 -20.10 -4.71 18.41
CA TRP A 203 -20.80 -4.12 17.26
C TRP A 203 -22.32 -4.34 17.27
N CYS A 204 -22.81 -5.29 18.06
CA CYS A 204 -24.22 -5.53 18.29
C CYS A 204 -24.78 -4.79 19.51
N SER A 205 -23.95 -4.07 20.25
CA SER A 205 -24.41 -3.27 21.38
C SER A 205 -25.12 -2.00 20.90
N GLU A 206 -26.18 -1.60 21.62
CA GLU A 206 -26.91 -0.34 21.33
C GLU A 206 -25.99 0.87 21.37
N ASP A 207 -25.09 0.92 22.36
CA ASP A 207 -23.98 1.86 22.43
C ASP A 207 -22.65 1.12 22.20
N ARG A 208 -22.25 1.03 20.93
CA ARG A 208 -20.99 0.38 20.52
C ARG A 208 -19.77 1.03 21.15
N LYS A 209 -19.79 2.35 21.35
CA LYS A 209 -18.64 3.07 21.93
C LYS A 209 -18.46 2.66 23.38
N THR A 210 -19.52 2.70 24.18
CA THR A 210 -19.47 2.26 25.58
C THR A 210 -19.11 0.77 25.69
N ALA A 211 -19.66 -0.08 24.82
CA ALA A 211 -19.32 -1.50 24.79
C ALA A 211 -17.85 -1.76 24.42
N PHE A 212 -17.29 -0.99 23.47
CA PHE A 212 -15.88 -1.07 23.13
C PHE A 212 -15.00 -0.58 24.29
N ASP A 213 -15.30 0.58 24.87
CA ASP A 213 -14.59 1.14 26.03
C ASP A 213 -14.55 0.12 27.21
N GLN A 214 -15.66 -0.59 27.43
CA GLN A 214 -15.75 -1.67 28.40
C GLN A 214 -14.86 -2.88 28.00
N ALA A 215 -15.03 -3.42 26.80
CA ALA A 215 -14.30 -4.61 26.36
C ALA A 215 -12.78 -4.39 26.28
N ILE A 216 -12.35 -3.24 25.75
CA ILE A 216 -10.93 -2.84 25.67
C ILE A 216 -10.36 -2.47 27.04
N SER A 217 -11.16 -2.34 28.11
CA SER A 217 -10.62 -2.24 29.48
C SER A 217 -10.37 -3.61 30.13
N GLY A 218 -10.73 -4.70 29.43
CA GLY A 218 -10.70 -6.07 29.95
C GLY A 218 -11.93 -6.46 30.76
N ALA A 219 -12.93 -5.57 30.86
CA ALA A 219 -14.19 -5.89 31.51
C ALA A 219 -15.04 -6.83 30.64
N PRO A 220 -15.79 -7.78 31.25
CA PRO A 220 -16.61 -8.73 30.50
C PRO A 220 -17.76 -8.00 29.80
N LEU A 221 -18.02 -8.36 28.54
CA LEU A 221 -19.17 -7.88 27.78
C LEU A 221 -20.19 -9.02 27.64
N ALA A 222 -21.48 -8.71 27.79
CA ALA A 222 -22.53 -9.69 27.57
C ALA A 222 -22.54 -10.13 26.09
N PRO A 223 -22.66 -11.45 25.80
CA PRO A 223 -22.76 -11.91 24.43
C PRO A 223 -23.98 -11.32 23.73
N ALA A 224 -23.77 -10.76 22.54
CA ALA A 224 -24.84 -10.22 21.70
C ALA A 224 -24.64 -10.69 20.25
N SER A 225 -25.75 -10.91 19.54
CA SER A 225 -25.74 -11.34 18.14
C SER A 225 -26.78 -10.56 17.35
N CYS A 226 -26.35 -10.08 16.19
CA CYS A 226 -27.13 -9.26 15.27
C CYS A 226 -26.45 -9.28 13.89
N GLN A 227 -27.13 -8.76 12.86
CA GLN A 227 -26.46 -8.42 11.61
C GLN A 227 -25.46 -7.29 11.87
N ASN A 228 -24.18 -7.53 11.59
CA ASN A 228 -23.10 -6.62 11.95
C ASN A 228 -21.97 -6.66 10.89
N PRO A 229 -21.13 -5.60 10.81
CA PRO A 229 -20.12 -5.47 9.76
C PRO A 229 -18.78 -6.15 10.09
N VAL A 230 -18.63 -6.85 11.22
CA VAL A 230 -17.31 -7.29 11.71
C VAL A 230 -16.58 -8.21 10.72
N LYS A 231 -17.29 -9.13 10.08
CA LYS A 231 -16.70 -10.03 9.07
C LYS A 231 -16.27 -9.27 7.81
N ASP A 232 -17.07 -8.33 7.35
CA ASP A 232 -16.76 -7.49 6.18
C ASP A 232 -15.57 -6.58 6.47
N GLN A 233 -15.51 -6.01 7.69
CA GLN A 233 -14.38 -5.21 8.18
C GLN A 233 -13.09 -6.02 8.29
N TYR A 234 -13.18 -7.26 8.77
CA TYR A 234 -12.04 -8.17 8.80
C TYR A 234 -11.52 -8.48 7.38
N ALA A 235 -12.42 -8.80 6.44
CA ALA A 235 -12.07 -9.04 5.04
C ALA A 235 -11.49 -7.80 4.33
N LEU A 236 -11.99 -6.61 4.67
CA LEU A 236 -11.42 -5.34 4.22
C LEU A 236 -9.96 -5.21 4.69
N GLY A 237 -9.69 -5.50 5.97
CA GLY A 237 -8.34 -5.48 6.52
C GLY A 237 -7.40 -6.47 5.83
N GLN A 238 -7.88 -7.68 5.51
CA GLN A 238 -7.10 -8.64 4.71
C GLN A 238 -6.73 -8.09 3.33
N SER A 239 -7.68 -7.46 2.64
CA SER A 239 -7.47 -6.83 1.33
C SER A 239 -6.52 -5.63 1.39
N MET A 240 -6.46 -4.94 2.53
CA MET A 240 -5.52 -3.84 2.79
C MET A 240 -4.13 -4.33 3.24
N GLY A 241 -3.96 -5.63 3.50
CA GLY A 241 -2.70 -6.20 4.00
C GLY A 241 -2.46 -5.98 5.49
N VAL A 242 -3.51 -5.73 6.28
CA VAL A 242 -3.41 -5.66 7.75
C VAL A 242 -2.93 -7.00 8.29
N ASN A 243 -1.78 -6.99 8.96
CA ASN A 243 -1.13 -8.18 9.52
C ASN A 243 -0.92 -8.10 11.04
N GLY A 244 -1.40 -7.03 11.68
CA GLY A 244 -1.31 -6.80 13.12
C GLY A 244 -2.18 -5.62 13.53
N THR A 245 -2.49 -5.53 14.83
CA THR A 245 -3.27 -4.43 15.40
C THR A 245 -2.51 -3.76 16.55
N PRO A 246 -2.74 -2.45 16.81
CA PRO A 246 -3.53 -1.55 15.97
C PRO A 246 -2.80 -1.29 14.64
N ALA A 247 -3.54 -1.13 13.55
CA ALA A 247 -2.99 -0.67 12.27
C ALA A 247 -3.66 0.65 11.88
N ILE A 248 -2.87 1.73 11.87
CA ILE A 248 -3.35 3.10 11.70
C ILE A 248 -3.15 3.54 10.26
N TYR A 249 -4.21 4.04 9.63
CA TYR A 249 -4.22 4.58 8.28
C TYR A 249 -4.73 6.02 8.27
N SER A 250 -4.13 6.88 7.44
CA SER A 250 -4.69 8.20 7.15
C SER A 250 -5.96 8.10 6.29
N GLN A 251 -6.71 9.18 6.20
CA GLN A 251 -7.85 9.29 5.27
C GLN A 251 -7.45 9.10 3.80
N ASP A 252 -6.17 9.34 3.46
CA ASP A 252 -5.62 9.11 2.12
C ASP A 252 -5.11 7.68 1.91
N GLY A 253 -5.34 6.78 2.87
CA GLY A 253 -4.97 5.37 2.77
C GLY A 253 -3.51 5.05 3.10
N ILE A 254 -2.71 6.06 3.49
CA ILE A 254 -1.32 5.88 3.88
C ILE A 254 -1.26 5.12 5.21
N TYR A 255 -0.47 4.06 5.27
CA TYR A 255 -0.20 3.34 6.52
C TYR A 255 0.75 4.17 7.40
N LEU A 256 0.28 4.57 8.58
CA LEU A 256 1.05 5.40 9.50
C LEU A 256 1.93 4.53 10.41
N GLY A 257 1.45 3.35 10.78
CA GLY A 257 2.15 2.41 11.62
C GLY A 257 1.22 1.62 12.56
N GLY A 258 1.88 0.94 13.51
CA GLY A 258 1.24 0.19 14.58
C GLY A 258 0.73 1.09 15.71
N TYR A 259 0.98 0.70 16.97
CA TYR A 259 0.80 1.64 18.07
C TYR A 259 1.70 2.86 17.91
N MET A 260 1.11 4.04 18.09
CA MET A 260 1.77 5.34 18.03
C MET A 260 1.14 6.28 19.05
N THR A 261 1.94 7.19 19.59
CA THR A 261 1.49 8.30 20.44
C THR A 261 0.77 9.38 19.62
N ALA A 262 0.02 10.27 20.28
CA ALA A 262 -0.64 11.39 19.60
C ALA A 262 0.34 12.29 18.84
N GLU A 263 1.55 12.50 19.39
CA GLU A 263 2.61 13.28 18.75
C GLU A 263 3.12 12.60 17.47
N GLU A 264 3.40 11.29 17.53
CA GLU A 264 3.90 10.54 16.37
C GLU A 264 2.86 10.49 15.24
N ILE A 265 1.57 10.28 15.57
CA ILE A 265 0.48 10.31 14.60
C ILE A 265 0.40 11.71 13.97
N SER A 266 0.41 12.77 14.79
CA SER A 266 0.38 14.16 14.30
C SER A 266 1.56 14.47 13.39
N LYS A 267 2.77 14.01 13.74
CA LYS A 267 3.96 14.18 12.92
C LYS A 267 3.84 13.50 11.58
N ARG A 268 3.29 12.27 11.53
CA ARG A 268 3.09 11.55 10.27
C ARG A 268 2.02 12.18 9.39
N LEU A 269 0.96 12.74 9.99
CA LEU A 269 -0.17 13.35 9.27
C LEU A 269 0.11 14.76 8.72
N ASN A 270 1.09 15.46 9.28
CA ASN A 270 1.47 16.82 8.87
C ASN A 270 2.67 16.86 7.90
N ASN A 271 3.20 15.71 7.50
CA ASN A 271 4.31 15.60 6.55
C ASN A 271 3.82 15.48 5.12
#